data_AF-A0A7C4AIR8-F1
#
_entry.id   AF-A0A7C4AIR8-F1
#
_cell.length_a   1.000
_cell.length_b   1.000
_cell.length_c   1.000
_cell.angle_alpha   90.00
_cell.angle_beta   90.00
_cell.angle_gamma   90.00
#
_symmetry.space_group_name_H-M   'P 1'
#
loop_
_entity.id
_entity.type
_entity.pdbx_description
1 polymer ?
#
loop_
_entity_poly.entity_id
_entity_poly.type
_entity_poly.pdbx_seq_one_letter_code
_entity_poly.pdbx_strand_id
1 'polypeptide(L)' 'LTVKSLKCLKKVMHPDGFNVGLNIGVVASASIDEHLHWHIVPRWAGDVGFMTILEDVRVVPEHILVTYDKLYPCFKEEG' A
#
# COMPACT_ATOMS: atom_id res chain seq x y z
N LEU A 1 1.50 -5.31 13.51
CA LEU A 1 1.21 -5.54 12.08
C LEU A 1 1.98 -4.59 11.16
N THR A 2 1.99 -3.27 11.40
CA THR A 2 2.68 -2.28 10.52
C THR A 2 4.13 -2.64 10.19
N VAL A 3 4.97 -2.95 11.19
CA VAL A 3 6.38 -3.35 10.97
C VAL A 3 6.49 -4.62 10.13
N LYS A 4 5.61 -5.60 10.37
CA LYS A 4 5.54 -6.85 9.59
C LYS A 4 5.14 -6.58 8.14
N SER A 5 4.14 -5.71 7.93
CA SER A 5 3.75 -5.28 6.58
C SER A 5 4.89 -4.59 5.84
N LEU A 6 5.62 -3.69 6.50
CA LEU A 6 6.80 -3.03 5.91
C LEU A 6 7.88 -4.03 5.51
N LYS A 7 8.19 -5.00 6.38
CA LYS A 7 9.17 -6.06 6.08
C LYS A 7 8.71 -6.92 4.89
N CYS A 8 7.46 -7.36 4.88
CA CYS A 8 6.94 -8.19 3.80
C CYS A 8 6.89 -7.46 2.46
N LEU A 9 6.37 -6.24 2.44
CA LEU A 9 6.37 -5.41 1.24
C LEU A 9 7.79 -5.14 0.75
N LYS A 10 8.74 -4.89 1.67
CA LYS A 10 10.15 -4.70 1.31
C LYS A 10 10.77 -5.95 0.69
N LYS A 11 10.51 -7.14 1.27
CA LYS A 11 11.01 -8.43 0.80
C LYS A 11 10.43 -8.83 -0.57
N VAL A 12 9.14 -8.58 -0.79
CA VAL A 12 8.42 -9.09 -1.97
C VAL A 12 8.47 -8.10 -3.14
N MET A 13 8.31 -6.80 -2.87
CA MET A 13 8.13 -5.78 -3.90
C MET A 13 9.33 -4.88 -4.13
N HIS A 14 10.33 -4.90 -3.23
CA HIS A 14 11.55 -4.10 -3.34
C HIS A 14 11.32 -2.59 -3.64
N PRO A 15 10.46 -1.89 -2.87
CA PRO A 15 10.30 -0.45 -3.02
C PRO A 15 11.52 0.32 -2.47
N ASP A 16 11.74 1.50 -3.02
CA ASP A 16 12.78 2.44 -2.56
C ASP A 16 12.39 3.15 -1.26
N GLY A 17 11.08 3.26 -1.00
CA GLY A 17 10.55 3.90 0.21
C GLY A 17 9.09 3.55 0.49
N PHE A 18 8.53 4.19 1.51
CA PHE A 18 7.13 3.99 1.92
C PHE A 18 6.49 5.32 2.35
N ASN A 19 5.21 5.49 2.04
CA ASN A 19 4.34 6.38 2.80
C ASN A 19 3.52 5.56 3.78
N VAL A 20 3.55 5.94 5.06
CA VAL A 20 2.79 5.28 6.13
C VAL A 20 1.99 6.32 6.88
N GLY A 21 0.68 6.14 6.99
CA GLY A 21 -0.20 7.12 7.63
C GLY A 21 -1.60 6.59 7.86
N LEU A 22 -2.43 7.44 8.44
CA LEU A 22 -3.85 7.19 8.67
C LEU A 22 -4.60 8.52 8.53
N ASN A 23 -5.86 8.46 8.13
CA ASN A 23 -6.74 9.62 8.04
C ASN A 23 -7.72 9.58 9.22
N ILE A 24 -7.87 10.67 9.99
CA ILE A 24 -8.84 10.78 11.10
C ILE A 24 -9.87 11.84 10.77
N GLY A 25 -11.14 11.42 10.75
CA GLY A 25 -12.28 12.29 10.50
C GLY A 25 -12.53 12.55 9.02
N VAL A 26 -13.78 12.85 8.71
CA VAL A 26 -14.28 13.03 7.33
C VAL A 26 -13.47 14.07 6.55
N VAL A 27 -13.04 15.17 7.20
CA VAL A 27 -12.24 16.23 6.56
C VAL A 27 -10.86 15.73 6.10
N ALA A 28 -10.26 14.78 6.83
CA ALA A 28 -9.02 14.13 6.42
C ALA A 28 -9.24 13.04 5.36
N SER A 29 -10.46 12.91 4.80
CA SER A 29 -10.84 11.83 3.88
C SER A 29 -10.72 10.45 4.54
N ALA A 30 -11.03 10.34 5.83
CA ALA A 30 -11.29 9.04 6.45
C ALA A 30 -12.61 8.52 5.87
N SER A 31 -12.58 7.31 5.31
CA SER A 31 -13.74 6.71 4.64
C SER A 31 -14.79 6.19 5.63
N ILE A 32 -14.39 5.82 6.86
CA ILE A 32 -15.28 5.31 7.91
C ILE A 32 -14.82 5.80 9.28
N ASP A 33 -15.73 6.47 9.98
CA ASP A 33 -15.49 7.11 11.28
C ASP A 33 -15.37 6.08 12.43
N GLU A 34 -15.87 4.87 12.20
CA GLU A 34 -15.94 3.77 13.18
C GLU A 34 -14.75 2.80 13.12
N HIS A 35 -13.86 2.92 12.12
CA HIS A 35 -12.66 2.08 12.05
C HIS A 35 -11.41 2.87 11.70
N LEU A 36 -10.32 2.61 12.43
CA LEU A 36 -9.00 3.13 12.10
C LEU A 36 -8.25 2.11 11.25
N HIS A 37 -7.73 2.55 10.11
CA HIS A 37 -6.86 1.73 9.25
C HIS A 37 -5.57 2.48 8.92
N TRP A 38 -4.47 1.73 8.82
CA TRP A 38 -3.19 2.24 8.36
C TRP A 38 -3.09 2.09 6.85
N HIS A 39 -2.74 3.18 6.18
CA HIS A 39 -2.23 3.15 4.82
C HIS A 39 -0.73 2.87 4.86
N ILE A 40 -0.30 1.84 4.14
CA ILE A 40 1.11 1.51 3.91
C ILE A 40 1.29 1.40 2.40
N VAL A 41 1.91 2.42 1.81
CA VAL A 41 2.04 2.57 0.36
C VAL A 41 3.53 2.44 -0.01
N PRO A 42 3.94 1.35 -0.66
CA PRO A 42 5.28 1.22 -1.26
C PRO A 42 5.51 2.30 -2.32
N ARG A 43 6.72 2.87 -2.38
CA ARG A 43 7.11 3.93 -3.31
C ARG A 43 8.41 3.59 -4.05
N TRP A 44 8.51 3.97 -5.31
CA TRP A 44 9.70 3.82 -6.16
C TRP A 44 10.18 5.16 -6.69
N ALA A 45 11.48 5.31 -6.91
CA ALA A 45 12.06 6.48 -7.54
C ALA A 45 11.46 6.68 -8.94
N GLY A 46 10.86 7.85 -9.16
CA GLY A 46 10.18 8.16 -10.42
C GLY A 46 8.75 7.64 -10.51
N ASP A 47 8.21 7.01 -9.46
CA ASP A 47 6.77 6.79 -9.38
C ASP A 47 6.06 8.14 -9.22
N VAL A 48 5.13 8.43 -10.12
CA VAL A 48 4.26 9.59 -9.95
C VAL A 48 3.36 9.30 -8.77
N GLY A 49 3.47 10.14 -7.74
CA GLY A 49 2.75 9.94 -6.48
C GLY A 49 1.23 9.94 -6.71
N PHE A 50 0.65 8.75 -6.70
CA PHE A 50 -0.76 8.44 -6.47
C PHE A 50 -1.86 9.14 -7.30
N MET A 51 -1.63 10.19 -8.12
CA MET A 51 -2.77 10.89 -8.76
C MET A 51 -2.56 11.80 -9.99
N THR A 52 -1.38 11.92 -10.59
CA THR A 52 -1.17 13.00 -11.60
C THR A 52 -0.12 12.53 -12.61
N ILE A 53 -0.29 12.46 -13.94
CA ILE A 53 -0.93 13.36 -14.92
C ILE A 53 -1.18 12.54 -16.20
N LEU A 54 -2.38 12.01 -16.42
CA LEU A 54 -2.99 11.69 -17.73
C LEU A 54 -4.37 11.11 -17.41
N GLU A 55 -5.40 11.95 -17.57
CA GLU A 55 -6.80 11.56 -17.47
C GLU A 55 -7.04 10.30 -18.33
N ASP A 56 -7.73 9.31 -17.76
CA ASP A 56 -8.32 8.11 -18.38
C ASP A 56 -7.58 6.77 -18.48
N VAL A 57 -6.32 6.61 -18.04
CA VAL A 57 -5.76 5.23 -17.94
C VAL A 57 -5.02 4.98 -16.62
N ARG A 58 -5.74 4.35 -15.69
CA ARG A 58 -5.15 3.71 -14.51
C ARG A 58 -4.47 2.42 -14.94
N VAL A 59 -3.18 2.45 -15.23
CA VAL A 59 -2.39 1.22 -15.33
C VAL A 59 -2.20 0.70 -13.91
N VAL A 60 -3.00 -0.28 -13.50
CA VAL A 60 -2.66 -1.14 -12.36
C VAL A 60 -1.78 -2.23 -12.95
N PRO A 61 -0.44 -2.19 -12.75
CA PRO A 61 0.46 -3.10 -13.44
C PRO A 61 0.30 -4.56 -13.00
N GLU A 62 -0.40 -4.82 -11.89
CA GLU A 62 -0.64 -6.16 -11.35
C GLU A 62 -2.06 -6.32 -10.79
N HIS A 63 -2.69 -7.46 -11.07
CA HIS A 63 -4.01 -7.79 -10.52
C HIS A 63 -3.93 -8.05 -9.01
N ILE A 64 -4.92 -7.58 -8.24
CA ILE A 64 -4.89 -7.64 -6.76
C ILE A 64 -4.72 -9.06 -6.19
N LEU A 65 -5.28 -10.08 -6.85
CA LEU A 65 -5.11 -11.47 -6.42
C LEU A 65 -3.66 -11.95 -6.62
N VAL A 66 -2.98 -11.50 -7.67
CA VAL A 66 -1.57 -11.82 -7.89
C VAL A 66 -0.71 -11.16 -6.82
N THR A 67 -1.00 -9.90 -6.48
CA THR A 67 -0.34 -9.21 -5.36
C THR A 67 -0.59 -9.92 -4.03
N TYR A 68 -1.83 -10.38 -3.79
CA TYR A 68 -2.17 -11.18 -2.61
C TYR A 68 -1.34 -12.46 -2.54
N ASP A 69 -1.29 -13.25 -3.60
CA ASP A 69 -0.57 -14.52 -3.64
C ASP A 69 0.94 -14.34 -3.40
N LYS A 70 1.51 -13.20 -3.86
CA LYS A 70 2.91 -12.84 -3.60
C LYS A 70 3.16 -12.48 -2.14
N LEU A 71 2.24 -11.77 -1.50
CA LEU A 71 2.41 -11.27 -0.13
C LEU A 71 2.02 -12.31 0.93
N TYR A 72 1.00 -13.12 0.67
CA TYR A 72 0.43 -14.07 1.61
C TYR A 72 1.46 -15.01 2.27
N PRO A 73 2.42 -15.63 1.54
CA PRO A 73 3.44 -16.47 2.15
C PRO A 73 4.28 -15.73 3.21
N CYS A 74 4.65 -14.47 2.95
CA CYS A 74 5.42 -13.68 3.92
C CYS A 74 4.63 -13.42 5.20
N PHE A 75 3.31 -13.20 5.11
CA PHE A 75 2.47 -13.02 6.29
C PHE A 75 2.23 -14.33 7.06
N LYS A 76 2.31 -15.49 6.39
CA LYS A 76 2.22 -16.84 6.97
C LYS A 76 3.51 -17.29 7.67
N GLU A 77 4.68 -16.89 7.18
CA GLU A 77 5.99 -17.35 7.68
C GLU A 77 6.41 -16.74 9.03
N GLU A 78 6.00 -15.50 9.35
CA GLU A 78 6.29 -14.86 10.65
C GLU A 78 5.15 -15.07 11.67
N GLY A 79 4.71 -16.32 11.86
CA GLY A 79 3.71 -16.72 12.87
C GLY A 79 4.35 -17.15 14.18
#